data_AF-A0A535W4G8-F1
#
_entry.id   AF-A0A535W4G8-F1
#
_cell.length_a   1.000
_cell.length_b   1.000
_cell.length_c   1.000
_cell.angle_alpha   90.00
_cell.angle_beta   90.00
_cell.angle_gamma   90.00
#
_symmetry.space_group_name_H-M   'P 1'
#
loop_
_entity.id
_entity.type
_entity.pdbx_description
1 polymer ?
#
loop_
_entity_poly.entity_id
_entity_poly.type
_entity_poly.pdbx_seq_one_letter_code
_entity_poly.pdbx_strand_id
1 'polypeptide(L)' 'MFCWRSFLLEEVYRKRTTLGVNILPEDIAEAVAFFASPARSSKSTGNILNVDGGVAAAYPR' A
#
# COMPACT_ATOMS: atom_id res chain seq x y z
N MET A 1 -28.33 11.74 11.55
CA MET A 1 -28.69 10.36 11.18
C MET A 1 -28.29 10.14 9.72
N PHE A 2 -27.17 9.51 9.35
CA PHE A 2 -26.12 8.87 10.13
C PHE A 2 -24.94 8.61 9.16
N CYS A 3 -23.72 8.92 9.60
CA CYS A 3 -22.46 8.72 8.90
C CYS A 3 -22.12 7.22 8.79
N TRP A 4 -22.61 6.50 7.76
CA TRP A 4 -22.41 5.04 7.60
C TRP A 4 -21.81 4.60 6.25
N ARG A 5 -21.43 5.52 5.35
CA ARG A 5 -20.93 5.13 4.02
C ARG A 5 -19.44 4.77 3.98
N SER A 6 -18.61 5.26 4.90
CA SER A 6 -17.15 5.06 4.82
C SER A 6 -16.72 3.63 5.15
N PHE A 7 -17.19 3.06 6.27
CA PHE A 7 -16.80 1.73 6.72
C PHE A 7 -17.22 0.60 5.75
N LEU A 8 -18.39 0.71 5.12
CA LEU A 8 -18.82 -0.25 4.09
C LEU A 8 -17.94 -0.16 2.83
N LEU A 9 -17.47 1.03 2.51
CA LEU A 9 -16.63 1.27 1.35
C LEU A 9 -15.21 0.71 1.57
N GLU A 10 -14.63 0.98 2.74
CA GLU A 10 -13.33 0.46 3.16
C GLU A 10 -13.31 -1.08 3.12
N GLU A 11 -14.34 -1.72 3.67
CA GLU A 11 -14.47 -3.18 3.66
C GLU A 11 -14.59 -3.77 2.25
N VAL A 12 -15.27 -3.07 1.32
CA VAL A 12 -15.37 -3.46 -0.10
C VAL A 12 -14.03 -3.37 -0.81
N TYR A 13 -13.23 -2.32 -0.55
CA TYR A 13 -11.91 -2.16 -1.16
C TYR A 13 -10.89 -3.12 -0.58
N ARG A 14 -10.92 -3.34 0.74
CA ARG A 14 -10.04 -4.27 1.45
C ARG A 14 -10.14 -5.70 0.90
N LYS A 15 -11.35 -6.18 0.60
CA LYS A 15 -11.59 -7.53 0.06
C LYS A 15 -11.02 -7.78 -1.35
N ARG A 16 -10.55 -6.74 -2.04
CA ARG A 16 -10.00 -6.86 -3.40
C ARG A 16 -8.48 -7.02 -3.42
N THR A 17 -7.84 -6.93 -2.26
CA THR A 17 -6.39 -7.04 -2.12
C THR A 17 -6.04 -8.38 -1.48
N THR A 18 -4.87 -8.94 -1.79
CA THR A 18 -4.45 -10.25 -1.27
C THR A 18 -4.33 -10.27 0.25
N LEU A 19 -3.87 -9.16 0.86
CA LEU A 19 -3.63 -9.06 2.29
C LEU A 19 -4.88 -8.68 3.08
N GLY A 20 -5.91 -8.12 2.43
CA GLY A 20 -7.12 -7.73 3.12
C GLY A 20 -6.87 -6.71 4.23
N VAL A 21 -5.94 -5.77 4.02
CA VAL A 21 -5.64 -4.69 4.99
C VAL A 21 -5.99 -3.34 4.38
N ASN A 22 -6.23 -2.37 5.25
CA ASN A 22 -6.30 -0.97 4.85
C ASN A 22 -4.87 -0.45 4.68
N ILE A 23 -4.65 0.33 3.63
CA ILE A 23 -3.41 1.06 3.40
C ILE A 23 -3.66 2.52 3.75
N LEU A 24 -2.82 3.06 4.61
CA LEU A 24 -2.90 4.42 5.13
C LEU A 24 -1.70 5.25 4.62
N PRO A 25 -1.73 6.59 4.76
CA PRO A 25 -0.61 7.45 4.36
C PRO A 25 0.73 7.06 5.01
N GLU A 26 0.70 6.51 6.22
CA GLU A 26 1.88 6.06 6.97
C GLU A 26 2.59 4.89 6.28
N ASP A 27 1.84 3.98 5.64
CA ASP A 27 2.41 2.86 4.90
C ASP A 27 3.18 3.35 3.66
N ILE A 28 2.67 4.40 3.00
CA ILE A 28 3.35 5.06 1.90
C ILE A 28 4.60 5.80 2.40
N ALA A 29 4.49 6.49 3.55
CA ALA A 29 5.62 7.17 4.16
C ALA A 29 6.76 6.20 4.52
N GLU A 30 6.44 5.01 5.03
CA GLU A 30 7.44 3.98 5.33
C GLU A 30 8.13 3.46 4.05
N ALA A 31 7.40 3.27 2.96
CA ALA A 31 7.98 2.89 1.68
C ALA A 31 8.90 3.97 1.10
N VAL A 32 8.54 5.24 1.25
CA VAL A 32 9.42 6.37 0.90
C VAL A 32 10.66 6.36 1.80
N ALA A 33 10.50 6.16 3.10
CA ALA A 33 11.61 6.08 4.04
C ALA A 33 12.52 4.87 3.76
N PHE A 34 11.99 3.78 3.20
CA PHE A 34 12.78 2.64 2.74
C PHE A 34 13.72 3.05 1.59
N PHE A 35 13.17 3.67 0.53
CA PHE A 35 13.99 4.13 -0.60
C PHE A 35 14.96 5.25 -0.23
N ALA A 36 14.57 6.16 0.67
CA ALA A 36 15.43 7.25 1.13
C ALA A 36 16.57 6.77 2.04
N SER A 37 16.49 5.55 2.58
CA SER A 37 17.48 5.05 3.53
C SER A 37 18.74 4.53 2.82
N PRO A 38 19.93 5.09 3.12
CA PRO A 38 21.19 4.58 2.58
C PRO A 38 21.48 3.15 3.03
N ALA A 39 21.12 2.80 4.26
CA ALA A 39 21.35 1.47 4.81
C ALA A 39 20.46 0.41 4.16
N ARG A 40 19.23 0.77 3.76
CA ARG A 40 18.25 -0.19 3.21
C ARG A 40 18.23 -0.28 1.69
N SER A 41 18.51 0.83 0.99
CA SER A 41 18.25 0.93 -0.46
C SER A 41 19.39 1.57 -1.28
N SER A 42 20.61 1.71 -0.73
CA SER A 42 21.73 2.39 -1.41
C SER A 42 22.12 1.83 -2.78
N LYS A 43 21.77 0.57 -3.08
CA LYS A 43 22.11 -0.10 -4.35
C LYS A 43 20.91 -0.34 -5.26
N SER A 44 19.73 0.15 -4.88
CA SER A 44 18.48 -0.08 -5.61
C SER A 44 18.11 1.19 -6.38
N THR A 45 17.83 1.05 -7.68
CA THR A 45 17.42 2.17 -8.56
C THR A 45 16.47 1.66 -9.64
N GLY A 46 15.51 2.51 -10.04
CA GLY A 46 14.47 2.14 -11.02
C GLY A 46 13.50 1.05 -10.53
N ASN A 47 13.52 0.72 -9.24
CA ASN A 47 12.64 -0.28 -8.65
C ASN A 47 11.24 0.29 -8.41
N ILE A 48 10.24 -0.60 -8.46
CA ILE A 48 8.87 -0.35 -8.03
C ILE A 48 8.67 -1.11 -6.72
N LEU A 49 8.10 -0.42 -5.71
CA LEU A 49 7.66 -1.03 -4.46
C LEU A 49 6.15 -0.85 -4.34
N ASN A 50 5.40 -1.94 -4.48
CA ASN A 50 3.95 -1.92 -4.34
C ASN A 50 3.56 -1.76 -2.87
N VAL A 51 2.67 -0.80 -2.60
CA VAL A 51 2.08 -0.54 -1.27
C VAL A 51 0.57 -0.41 -1.44
N ASP A 52 -0.07 -1.52 -1.79
CA ASP A 52 -1.48 -1.54 -2.19
C ASP A 52 -2.27 -2.70 -1.54
N GLY A 53 -1.68 -3.40 -0.57
CA GLY A 53 -2.28 -4.57 0.06
C GLY A 53 -2.29 -5.83 -0.82
N GLY A 54 -1.62 -5.82 -1.97
CA GLY A 54 -1.55 -6.95 -2.90
C GLY A 54 -2.62 -6.91 -3.97
N VAL A 55 -2.65 -5.84 -4.78
CA VAL A 55 -3.51 -5.79 -5.97
C VAL A 55 -2.88 -6.63 -7.08
N ALA A 56 -3.42 -7.82 -7.34
CA ALA A 56 -2.80 -8.79 -8.25
C ALA A 56 -2.54 -8.27 -9.68
N ALA A 57 -3.35 -7.32 -10.15
CA ALA A 57 -3.18 -6.67 -11.45
C ALA A 57 -1.97 -5.72 -11.50
N ALA A 58 -1.47 -5.27 -10.34
CA ALA A 58 -0.36 -4.32 -10.22
C ALA A 58 1.01 -5.00 -9.96
N TYR A 59 1.05 -6.34 -9.94
CA TYR A 59 2.31 -7.07 -9.71
C TYR A 59 3.29 -6.85 -10.87
N PRO A 60 4.50 -6.33 -10.59
CA PRO A 60 5.54 -6.22 -11.60
C PRO A 60 5.95 -7.61 -12.08
N ARG A 61 6.32 -7.70 -13.35
CA ARG A 61 6.60 -8.92 -14.09
C ARG A 61 7.62 -8.63 -15.18
#